data_AF-A0A919LLE5-F1
#
_entry.id   AF-A0A919LLE5-F1
#
_cell.length_a   1.000
_cell.length_b   1.000
_cell.length_c   1.000
_cell.angle_alpha   90.00
_cell.angle_beta   90.00
_cell.angle_gamma   90.00
#
_symmetry.space_group_name_H-M   'P 1'
#
loop_
_entity.id
_entity.type
_entity.pdbx_description
1 polymer ?
#
loop_
_entity_poly.entity_id
_entity_poly.type
_entity_poly.pdbx_seq_one_letter_code
_entity_poly.pdbx_strand_id
1 'polypeptide(L)'
;MSENQESGVWEGFKSFLMRGNVVDLAVAVVIGAAFTNIVNSLVKGVINPVVGAFGTKDLDKYSSCLKGMCKYDLKTGTVIEGVPIMWGTVLSSTLSFLITAAVVYFLMVLPMARVLARQAARKAAREGLSKEPIDLTELEVLQQIRDELIAQRGGPMVDR
;
A
#
# COMPACT_ATOMS: atom_id res chain seq x y z
N MET A 1 48.20 -24.93 0.80
CA MET A 1 46.84 -25.30 1.25
C MET A 1 45.89 -24.28 0.67
N SER A 2 45.29 -24.67 -0.44
CA SER A 2 44.27 -23.89 -1.14
C SER A 2 42.93 -24.41 -0.64
N GLU A 3 42.18 -23.65 0.15
CA GLU A 3 40.74 -23.92 0.33
C GLU A 3 40.03 -22.67 0.89
N ASN A 4 38.78 -22.49 0.47
CA ASN A 4 37.85 -21.38 0.73
C ASN A 4 38.05 -20.08 -0.06
N GLN A 5 38.08 -20.27 -1.37
CA GLN A 5 37.54 -19.28 -2.31
C GLN A 5 36.08 -19.65 -2.66
N GLU A 6 35.17 -19.53 -1.69
CA GLU A 6 33.73 -19.46 -1.94
C GLU A 6 33.07 -18.53 -0.91
N SER A 7 33.35 -17.23 -0.99
CA SER A 7 32.34 -16.24 -0.58
C SER A 7 31.21 -16.31 -1.62
N GLY A 8 30.46 -17.40 -1.55
CA GLY A 8 29.47 -17.78 -2.55
C GLY A 8 28.40 -16.69 -2.65
N VAL A 9 27.84 -16.54 -3.85
CA VAL A 9 26.69 -15.66 -4.13
C VAL A 9 25.58 -15.79 -3.06
N TRP A 10 25.47 -16.98 -2.45
CA TRP A 10 24.62 -17.28 -1.30
C TRP A 10 24.87 -16.42 -0.05
N GLU A 11 26.13 -16.21 0.33
CA GLU A 11 26.52 -15.41 1.50
C GLU A 11 26.31 -13.91 1.24
N GLY A 12 26.58 -13.48 0.00
CA GLY A 12 26.24 -12.14 -0.48
C GLY A 12 24.73 -11.89 -0.52
N PHE A 13 23.94 -12.88 -0.93
CA PHE A 13 22.48 -12.81 -0.94
C PHE A 13 21.88 -12.79 0.47
N LYS A 14 22.41 -13.59 1.40
CA LYS A 14 22.03 -13.53 2.81
C LYS A 14 22.34 -12.17 3.41
N SER A 15 23.55 -11.62 3.18
CA SER A 15 23.93 -10.27 3.62
C SER A 15 23.03 -9.17 3.02
N PHE A 16 22.52 -9.37 1.79
CA PHE A 16 21.57 -8.48 1.16
C PHE A 16 20.16 -8.57 1.76
N LEU A 17 19.66 -9.78 2.08
CA LEU A 17 18.37 -9.95 2.76
C LEU A 17 18.40 -9.42 4.20
N MET A 18 19.52 -9.60 4.92
CA MET A 18 19.65 -9.11 6.30
C MET A 18 19.71 -7.58 6.38
N ARG A 19 19.79 -6.87 5.25
CA ARG A 19 19.51 -5.43 5.16
C ARG A 19 18.00 -5.25 5.33
N GLY A 20 17.52 -5.13 6.57
CA GLY A 20 16.11 -5.22 6.98
C GLY A 20 15.09 -4.48 6.10
N ASN A 21 15.45 -3.34 5.50
CA ASN A 21 14.61 -2.60 4.56
C ASN A 21 14.14 -3.44 3.34
N VAL A 22 14.92 -4.42 2.89
CA VAL A 22 14.56 -5.27 1.73
C VAL A 22 13.54 -6.34 2.12
N VAL A 23 13.71 -6.95 3.31
CA VAL A 23 12.81 -8.00 3.80
C VAL A 23 11.43 -7.41 4.11
N ASP A 24 11.37 -6.25 4.76
CA ASP A 24 10.11 -5.59 5.07
C ASP A 24 9.35 -5.19 3.80
N LEU A 25 10.07 -4.68 2.79
CA LEU A 25 9.49 -4.36 1.49
C LEU A 25 8.99 -5.62 0.76
N ALA A 26 9.77 -6.70 0.76
CA ALA A 26 9.39 -7.96 0.14
C ALA A 26 8.13 -8.54 0.79
N VAL A 27 8.06 -8.54 2.12
CA VAL A 27 6.89 -9.00 2.88
C VAL A 27 5.67 -8.14 2.57
N ALA A 28 5.82 -6.82 2.53
CA ALA A 28 4.72 -5.91 2.19
C ALA A 28 4.14 -6.19 0.79
N VAL A 29 4.98 -6.44 -0.21
CA VAL A 29 4.54 -6.76 -1.58
C VAL A 29 3.81 -8.10 -1.64
N VAL A 30 4.34 -9.15 -0.99
CA VAL A 30 3.72 -10.48 -0.98
C VAL A 30 2.36 -10.46 -0.29
N ILE A 31 2.26 -9.80 0.86
CA ILE A 31 0.99 -9.66 1.59
C ILE A 31 -0.02 -8.84 0.76
N GLY A 32 0.44 -7.75 0.14
CA GLY A 32 -0.40 -6.92 -0.72
C GLY A 32 -0.99 -7.70 -1.91
N ALA A 33 -0.17 -8.51 -2.58
CA ALA A 33 -0.61 -9.35 -3.70
C ALA A 33 -1.62 -10.42 -3.24
N ALA A 34 -1.34 -11.11 -2.13
CA ALA A 34 -2.23 -12.13 -1.59
C ALA A 34 -3.59 -11.53 -1.17
N PHE A 35 -3.60 -10.38 -0.51
CA PHE A 35 -4.83 -9.71 -0.09
C PHE A 35 -5.66 -9.23 -1.30
N THR A 36 -5.00 -8.65 -2.30
CA THR A 36 -5.68 -8.24 -3.54
C THR A 36 -6.39 -9.43 -4.20
N ASN A 37 -5.79 -10.62 -4.19
CA ASN A 37 -6.42 -11.85 -4.70
C ASN A 37 -7.65 -12.28 -3.92
N ILE A 38 -7.65 -12.13 -2.58
CA ILE A 38 -8.82 -12.43 -1.73
C ILE A 38 -9.97 -11.48 -2.08
N VAL A 39 -9.68 -10.18 -2.17
CA VAL A 39 -10.72 -9.18 -2.49
C VAL A 39 -11.24 -9.40 -3.91
N ASN A 40 -10.37 -9.64 -4.89
CA ASN A 40 -10.76 -9.96 -6.26
C ASN A 40 -11.66 -11.20 -6.33
N SER A 41 -11.35 -12.24 -5.55
CA SER A 41 -12.17 -13.47 -5.49
C SER A 41 -13.55 -13.19 -4.90
N LEU A 42 -13.64 -12.35 -3.86
CA LEU A 42 -14.91 -11.95 -3.27
C LEU A 42 -15.74 -11.11 -4.24
N VAL A 43 -15.11 -10.15 -4.91
CA VAL A 43 -15.79 -9.30 -5.90
C VAL A 43 -16.30 -10.15 -7.06
N LYS A 44 -15.45 -10.98 -7.67
CA LYS A 44 -15.85 -11.84 -8.78
C LYS A 44 -16.88 -12.90 -8.37
N GLY A 45 -16.74 -13.48 -7.19
CA GLY A 45 -17.55 -14.61 -6.72
C GLY A 45 -18.90 -14.23 -6.13
N VAL A 46 -19.02 -13.05 -5.51
CA VAL A 46 -20.24 -12.64 -4.77
C VAL A 46 -20.81 -11.36 -5.34
N ILE A 47 -19.99 -10.34 -5.55
CA ILE A 47 -20.48 -9.02 -5.97
C ILE A 47 -20.89 -9.02 -7.43
N ASN A 48 -20.06 -9.51 -8.35
CA ASN A 48 -20.38 -9.55 -9.77
C ASN A 48 -21.69 -10.29 -10.08
N PRO A 49 -21.98 -11.47 -9.50
CA PRO A 49 -23.27 -12.13 -9.73
C PRO A 49 -24.45 -11.39 -9.09
N VAL A 50 -24.26 -10.75 -7.92
CA VAL A 50 -25.31 -9.93 -7.29
C VAL A 50 -25.62 -8.70 -8.14
N VAL A 51 -24.60 -7.98 -8.58
CA VAL A 51 -24.74 -6.83 -9.48
C VAL A 51 -25.30 -7.25 -10.84
N GLY A 52 -24.92 -8.42 -11.36
CA GLY A 52 -25.49 -8.98 -12.59
C GLY A 52 -26.90 -9.54 -12.44
N ALA A 53 -27.39 -9.72 -11.21
CA ALA A 53 -28.76 -10.11 -10.91
C ALA A 53 -29.69 -8.89 -10.70
N PHE A 54 -29.17 -7.80 -10.10
CA PHE A 54 -29.92 -6.55 -9.87
C PHE A 54 -29.75 -5.52 -11.00
N GLY A 55 -28.64 -5.57 -11.73
CA GLY A 55 -28.36 -4.84 -12.96
C GLY A 55 -28.45 -5.79 -14.17
N THR A 56 -28.67 -5.23 -15.36
CA THR A 56 -28.85 -5.99 -16.61
C THR A 56 -27.76 -7.05 -16.80
N LYS A 57 -28.21 -8.31 -16.90
CA LYS A 57 -27.48 -9.55 -17.20
C LYS A 57 -26.11 -9.30 -17.85
N ASP A 58 -25.06 -9.61 -17.10
CA ASP A 58 -23.65 -9.58 -17.53
C ASP A 58 -23.21 -8.23 -18.13
N LEU A 59 -22.82 -7.28 -17.27
CA LEU A 59 -22.16 -6.05 -17.71
C LEU A 59 -21.01 -6.35 -18.66
N ASP A 60 -20.21 -7.39 -18.42
CA ASP A 60 -19.10 -7.82 -19.30
C ASP A 60 -19.53 -8.15 -20.75
N LYS A 61 -20.80 -8.50 -20.98
CA LYS A 61 -21.35 -8.82 -22.31
C LYS A 61 -21.96 -7.62 -23.03
N TYR A 62 -22.02 -6.44 -22.39
CA TYR A 62 -22.41 -5.21 -23.07
C TYR A 62 -21.30 -4.78 -24.03
N SER A 63 -21.46 -5.22 -25.27
CA SER A 63 -20.66 -4.76 -26.40
C SER A 63 -21.52 -3.94 -27.35
N SER A 64 -21.14 -2.69 -27.61
CA SER A 64 -21.72 -1.90 -28.70
C SER A 64 -20.84 -2.05 -29.95
N CYS A 65 -21.46 -2.12 -31.12
CA CYS A 65 -20.74 -2.30 -32.38
C CYS A 65 -20.49 -0.95 -33.02
N LEU A 66 -19.21 -0.59 -33.16
CA LEU A 66 -18.84 0.72 -33.67
C LEU A 66 -19.11 0.86 -35.18
N LYS A 67 -19.14 -0.26 -35.93
CA LYS A 67 -19.47 -0.26 -37.37
C LYS A 67 -19.97 -1.64 -37.83
N GLY A 68 -21.13 -1.67 -38.48
CA GLY A 68 -21.77 -2.89 -39.01
C GLY A 68 -22.63 -3.66 -37.99
N MET A 69 -23.42 -4.61 -38.49
CA MET A 69 -24.19 -5.54 -37.67
C MET A 69 -23.23 -6.57 -37.07
N CYS A 70 -22.97 -6.54 -35.75
CA CYS A 70 -22.18 -7.61 -35.15
C CYS A 70 -22.94 -8.92 -35.18
N LYS A 71 -22.41 -9.89 -35.92
CA LYS A 71 -22.84 -11.28 -35.86
C LYS A 71 -21.91 -12.02 -34.90
N TYR A 72 -22.50 -12.60 -33.86
CA TYR A 72 -21.80 -13.41 -32.87
C TYR A 72 -22.00 -14.88 -33.23
N ASP A 73 -20.94 -15.67 -33.20
CA ASP A 73 -21.07 -17.13 -33.30
C ASP A 73 -21.62 -17.68 -31.97
N LEU A 74 -22.74 -18.40 -32.03
CA LEU A 74 -23.41 -18.99 -30.87
C LEU A 74 -22.59 -20.10 -30.20
N LYS A 75 -21.52 -20.60 -30.84
CA LYS A 75 -20.67 -21.68 -30.28
C LYS A 75 -19.40 -21.19 -29.60
N THR A 76 -18.84 -20.06 -30.01
CA THR A 76 -17.56 -19.53 -29.48
C THR A 76 -17.67 -18.12 -28.90
N GLY A 77 -18.79 -17.42 -29.09
CA GLY A 77 -18.98 -16.05 -28.59
C GLY A 77 -18.07 -15.01 -29.26
N THR A 78 -17.35 -15.39 -30.32
CA THR A 78 -16.43 -14.52 -31.05
C THR A 78 -17.17 -13.74 -32.14
N VAL A 79 -16.80 -12.48 -32.33
CA VAL A 79 -17.37 -11.61 -33.36
C VAL A 79 -16.80 -12.00 -34.72
N ILE A 80 -17.68 -12.37 -35.64
CA ILE A 80 -17.34 -12.85 -36.99
C ILE A 80 -17.25 -11.68 -37.98
N GLU A 81 -18.08 -10.64 -37.77
CA GLU A 81 -18.08 -9.39 -38.53
C GLU A 81 -18.33 -8.20 -37.58
N GLY A 82 -17.56 -7.12 -37.71
CA GLY A 82 -17.70 -5.88 -36.94
C GLY A 82 -16.63 -5.67 -35.85
N VAL A 83 -16.49 -4.44 -35.36
CA VAL A 83 -15.59 -4.07 -34.25
C VAL A 83 -16.41 -3.91 -32.97
N PRO A 84 -16.36 -4.87 -32.03
CA PRO A 84 -17.09 -4.78 -30.76
C PRO A 84 -16.35 -3.88 -29.77
N ILE A 85 -17.05 -2.92 -29.17
CA ILE A 85 -16.60 -2.16 -28.01
C ILE A 85 -17.22 -2.77 -26.77
N MET A 86 -16.44 -3.54 -26.02
CA MET A 86 -16.83 -4.15 -24.75
C MET A 86 -16.73 -3.14 -23.60
N TRP A 87 -17.50 -2.05 -23.64
CA TRP A 87 -17.54 -1.04 -22.56
C TRP A 87 -18.03 -1.63 -21.23
N GLY A 88 -18.78 -2.72 -21.33
CA GLY A 88 -19.23 -3.54 -20.23
C GLY A 88 -18.14 -4.01 -19.25
N THR A 89 -17.01 -4.46 -19.78
CA THR A 89 -15.88 -4.96 -18.97
C THR A 89 -15.17 -3.84 -18.23
N VAL A 90 -15.14 -2.64 -18.82
CA VAL A 90 -14.58 -1.43 -18.19
C VAL A 90 -15.44 -1.01 -17.01
N LEU A 91 -16.76 -1.03 -17.15
CA LEU A 91 -17.69 -0.71 -16.05
C LEU A 91 -17.59 -1.73 -14.92
N SER A 92 -17.55 -3.03 -15.25
CA SER A 92 -17.34 -4.14 -14.31
C SER A 92 -16.02 -3.99 -13.54
N SER A 93 -14.93 -3.67 -14.25
CA SER A 93 -13.61 -3.44 -13.65
C SER A 93 -13.58 -2.20 -12.75
N THR A 94 -14.26 -1.12 -13.16
CA THR A 94 -14.37 0.11 -12.37
C THR A 94 -15.15 -0.11 -11.09
N LEU A 95 -16.26 -0.84 -11.15
CA LEU A 95 -17.05 -1.19 -9.97
C LEU A 95 -16.25 -2.10 -9.02
N SER A 96 -15.54 -3.08 -9.59
CA SER A 96 -14.65 -3.97 -8.83
C SER A 96 -13.55 -3.20 -8.10
N PHE A 97 -12.97 -2.20 -8.76
CA PHE A 97 -11.96 -1.31 -8.17
C PHE A 97 -12.55 -0.47 -7.01
N LEU A 98 -13.72 0.15 -7.22
CA LEU A 98 -14.40 0.95 -6.18
C LEU A 98 -14.70 0.13 -4.93
N ILE A 99 -15.17 -1.11 -5.10
CA ILE A 99 -15.50 -2.00 -3.98
C ILE A 99 -14.24 -2.47 -3.27
N THR A 100 -13.19 -2.81 -4.03
CA THR A 100 -11.88 -3.17 -3.46
C THR A 100 -11.30 -2.02 -2.64
N ALA A 101 -11.34 -0.79 -3.17
CA ALA A 101 -10.89 0.40 -2.47
C ALA A 101 -11.71 0.66 -1.20
N ALA A 102 -13.03 0.47 -1.24
CA ALA A 102 -13.91 0.62 -0.07
C ALA A 102 -13.57 -0.41 1.03
N VAL A 103 -13.35 -1.67 0.66
CA VAL A 103 -12.97 -2.74 1.59
C VAL A 103 -11.61 -2.46 2.24
N VAL A 104 -10.60 -2.09 1.44
CA VAL A 104 -9.26 -1.73 1.93
C VAL A 104 -9.34 -0.52 2.88
N TYR A 105 -10.07 0.51 2.49
CA TYR A 105 -10.22 1.71 3.30
C TYR A 105 -10.91 1.42 4.64
N PHE A 106 -12.02 0.67 4.62
CA PHE A 106 -12.80 0.42 5.83
C PHE A 106 -12.12 -0.59 6.77
N LEU A 107 -11.50 -1.64 6.25
CA LEU A 107 -10.87 -2.69 7.06
C LEU A 107 -9.43 -2.42 7.46
N MET A 108 -8.68 -1.60 6.71
CA MET A 108 -7.26 -1.38 6.97
C MET A 108 -6.99 0.08 7.36
N VAL A 109 -7.39 1.03 6.52
CA VAL A 109 -7.06 2.45 6.74
C VAL A 109 -7.81 3.02 7.94
N LEU A 110 -9.11 2.75 8.06
CA LEU A 110 -9.94 3.27 9.14
C LEU A 110 -9.51 2.79 10.55
N PRO A 111 -9.27 1.48 10.81
CA PRO A 111 -8.77 1.06 12.11
C PRO A 111 -7.35 1.54 12.37
N MET A 112 -6.48 1.58 11.37
CA MET A 112 -5.12 2.08 11.55
C MET A 112 -5.11 3.57 11.90
N ALA A 113 -5.95 4.38 11.22
CA ALA A 113 -6.16 5.79 11.57
C ALA A 113 -6.70 5.97 12.99
N ARG A 114 -7.64 5.12 13.42
CA ARG A 114 -8.16 5.13 14.81
C ARG A 114 -7.10 4.75 15.84
N VAL A 115 -6.25 3.76 15.55
CA VAL A 115 -5.16 3.34 16.45
C VAL A 115 -4.11 4.43 16.55
N LEU A 116 -3.69 5.02 15.43
CA LEU A 116 -2.73 6.13 15.40
C LEU A 116 -3.26 7.35 16.15
N ALA A 117 -4.53 7.71 15.96
CA ALA A 117 -5.17 8.79 16.73
C ALA A 117 -5.17 8.51 18.24
N ARG A 118 -5.43 7.26 18.65
CA ARG A 118 -5.36 6.84 20.06
C ARG A 118 -3.93 6.86 20.61
N GLN A 119 -2.94 6.49 19.81
CA GLN A 119 -1.53 6.55 20.21
C GLN A 119 -1.03 7.99 20.34
N ALA A 120 -1.41 8.87 19.41
CA ALA A 120 -1.11 10.30 19.48
C ALA A 120 -1.75 10.95 20.74
N ALA A 121 -3.02 10.63 21.03
CA ALA A 121 -3.68 11.10 22.25
C ALA A 121 -3.00 10.57 23.53
N ARG A 122 -2.54 9.31 23.53
CA ARG A 122 -1.78 8.74 24.65
C ARG A 122 -0.41 9.39 24.83
N LYS A 123 0.29 9.75 23.74
CA LYS A 123 1.57 10.48 23.81
C LYS A 123 1.38 11.89 24.36
N ALA A 124 0.38 12.63 23.85
CA ALA A 124 0.05 13.97 24.35
C ALA A 124 -0.38 13.96 25.83
N ALA A 125 -1.12 12.93 26.27
CA ALA A 125 -1.47 12.76 27.69
C ALA A 125 -0.26 12.41 28.57
N ARG A 126 0.75 11.72 28.01
CA ARG A 126 1.99 11.39 28.71
C ARG A 126 2.85 12.65 28.87
N GLU A 127 3.00 13.45 27.82
CA GLU A 127 3.70 14.75 27.82
C GLU A 127 3.05 15.77 28.79
N GLY A 128 1.72 15.75 28.95
CA GLY A 128 1.01 16.62 29.89
C GLY A 128 1.13 16.24 31.38
N LEU A 129 1.51 14.98 31.68
CA LEU A 129 1.63 14.47 33.06
C LEU A 129 3.09 14.31 33.52
N SER A 130 4.06 14.25 32.61
CA SER A 130 5.48 14.12 32.93
C SER A 130 6.18 15.49 32.95
N LYS A 131 6.08 16.21 34.09
CA LYS A 131 7.22 17.00 34.56
C LYS A 131 8.24 16.04 35.20
N GLU A 132 8.91 15.20 34.39
CA GLU A 132 10.21 14.60 34.72
C GLU A 132 10.77 13.88 33.47
N PRO A 133 12.10 13.93 33.26
CA PRO A 133 12.71 14.01 31.93
C PRO A 133 13.02 12.63 31.37
N ILE A 134 12.20 12.11 30.46
CA ILE A 134 12.55 10.93 29.67
C ILE A 134 11.97 11.07 28.25
N ASP A 135 12.57 11.98 27.50
CA ASP A 135 12.81 11.95 26.05
C ASP A 135 13.01 13.40 25.65
N LEU A 136 14.21 13.92 25.92
CA LEU A 136 14.70 14.95 25.02
C LEU A 136 14.82 14.25 23.68
N THR A 137 13.90 14.53 22.76
CA THR A 137 14.04 14.03 21.40
C THR A 137 15.42 14.42 20.88
N GLU A 138 16.07 13.61 20.04
CA GLU A 138 17.43 13.93 19.55
C GLU A 138 17.52 15.35 19.00
N LEU A 139 16.43 15.87 18.44
CA LEU A 139 16.27 17.25 18.02
C LEU A 139 16.34 18.27 19.16
N GLU A 140 15.69 18.04 20.30
CA GLU A 140 15.79 18.90 21.49
C GLU A 140 17.18 18.86 22.12
N VAL A 141 17.83 17.70 22.16
CA VAL A 141 19.23 17.59 22.62
C VAL A 141 20.15 18.38 21.70
N LEU A 142 19.99 18.23 20.37
CA LEU A 142 20.77 18.99 19.39
C LEU A 142 20.49 20.50 19.48
N GLN A 143 19.26 20.88 19.84
CA GLN A 143 18.88 22.27 20.04
C GLN A 143 19.54 22.85 21.29
N GLN A 144 19.57 22.11 22.40
CA GLN A 144 20.30 22.47 23.61
C GLN A 144 21.81 22.59 23.35
N ILE A 145 22.42 21.61 22.65
CA ILE A 145 23.84 21.65 22.28
C ILE A 145 24.15 22.87 21.41
N ARG A 146 23.28 23.19 20.43
CA ARG A 146 23.44 24.38 19.58
C ARG A 146 23.40 25.65 20.43
N ASP A 147 22.44 25.75 21.33
CA ASP A 147 22.24 26.94 22.14
C ASP A 147 23.41 27.12 23.15
N GLU A 148 23.93 26.02 23.71
CA GLU A 148 25.16 26.02 24.53
C GLU A 148 26.42 26.41 23.73
N LEU A 149 26.58 25.90 22.50
CA LEU A 149 27.73 26.26 21.65
C LEU A 149 27.68 27.72 21.18
N ILE A 150 26.49 28.27 20.94
CA ILE A 150 26.32 29.70 20.63
C ILE A 150 26.68 30.54 21.86
N ALA A 151 26.24 30.12 23.06
CA ALA A 151 26.59 30.79 24.31
C ALA A 151 28.11 30.76 24.58
N GLN A 152 28.79 29.64 24.31
CA GLN A 152 30.26 29.55 24.43
C GLN A 152 30.99 30.37 23.37
N ARG A 153 30.51 30.40 22.13
CA ARG A 153 31.10 31.19 21.03
C ARG A 153 30.89 32.70 21.20
N GLY A 154 29.82 33.11 21.90
CA GLY A 154 29.51 34.50 22.23
C GLY A 154 30.04 34.99 23.58
N GLY A 155 30.68 34.12 24.37
CA GLY A 155 31.32 34.51 25.63
C GLY A 155 32.49 35.48 25.39
N PRO A 156 32.68 36.51 26.23
CA PRO A 156 33.73 37.50 26.04
C PRO A 156 35.08 36.79 25.95
N MET A 157 35.93 37.21 25.00
CA MET A 157 37.34 36.87 25.02
C MET A 157 37.88 37.28 26.38
N VAL A 158 38.00 36.33 27.30
CA VAL A 158 38.68 36.53 28.58
C VAL A 158 40.15 36.63 28.23
N ASP A 159 40.57 37.88 28.06
CA ASP A 159 41.95 38.34 28.05
C ASP A 159 42.77 37.52 29.05
N ARG A 160 43.83 36.89 28.57
CA ARG A 160 44.83 36.21 29.39
C ARG A 160 46.21 36.67 28.98
#